data_AF-A0A927ZNH3-F1
#
_entry.id   AF-A0A927ZNH3-F1
#
_cell.length_a   1.000
_cell.length_b   1.000
_cell.length_c   1.000
_cell.angle_alpha   90.00
_cell.angle_beta   90.00
_cell.angle_gamma   90.00
#
_symmetry.space_group_name_H-M   'P 1'
#
loop_
_entity.id
_entity.type
_entity.pdbx_description
1 polymer ?
#
loop_
_entity_poly.entity_id
_entity_poly.type
_entity_poly.pdbx_seq_one_letter_code
_entity_poly.pdbx_strand_id
1 'polypeptide(L)'
;MLLCAIPLLCAAVMDYKKRVIPDWTWIVLLLIGVASAFQLPLPALYERIAAFILPGLCLLLLAVRYGGVGGGDIKLSAAAGFTFGLNALAVILIFTLIPACIYARAKRQRSVPLATFLCIGAFLYAGASYITELL
;
A
#
# COMPACT_ATOMS: atom_id res chain seq x y z
N MET A 1 -11.81 1.07 6.09
CA MET A 1 -11.50 0.25 4.90
C MET A 1 -12.15 0.78 3.63
N LEU A 2 -13.49 0.93 3.53
CA LEU A 2 -14.15 1.39 2.29
C LEU A 2 -13.67 2.75 1.75
N LEU A 3 -13.44 3.74 2.61
CA LEU A 3 -12.99 5.08 2.20
C LEU A 3 -11.61 5.06 1.50
N CYS A 4 -10.75 4.11 1.88
CA CYS A 4 -9.41 3.94 1.31
C CYS A 4 -9.45 3.26 -0.06
N ALA A 5 -10.53 2.54 -0.39
CA ALA A 5 -10.64 1.78 -1.63
C ALA A 5 -10.65 2.70 -2.86
N ILE A 6 -11.29 3.87 -2.77
CA ILE A 6 -11.41 4.84 -3.87
C ILE A 6 -10.02 5.37 -4.30
N PRO A 7 -9.20 5.97 -3.41
CA PRO A 7 -7.87 6.46 -3.80
C PRO A 7 -6.94 5.32 -4.22
N LEU A 8 -7.05 4.12 -3.62
CA LEU A 8 -6.26 2.95 -4.04
C LEU A 8 -6.65 2.44 -5.43
N LEU A 9 -7.95 2.37 -5.76
CA LEU A 9 -8.42 2.00 -7.09
C LEU A 9 -7.97 3.02 -8.14
N CYS A 10 -8.09 4.31 -7.85
CA CYS A 10 -7.58 5.35 -8.75
C CYS A 10 -6.06 5.23 -8.94
N ALA A 11 -5.30 5.02 -7.86
CA ALA A 11 -3.86 4.80 -7.96
C ALA A 11 -3.53 3.55 -8.78
N ALA A 12 -4.22 2.43 -8.56
CA ALA A 12 -4.04 1.17 -9.28
C ALA A 12 -4.36 1.30 -10.78
N VAL A 13 -5.48 1.93 -11.14
CA VAL A 13 -5.86 2.13 -12.54
C VAL A 13 -4.85 3.04 -13.24
N MET A 14 -4.41 4.12 -12.59
CA MET A 14 -3.42 5.03 -13.17
C MET A 14 -2.03 4.41 -13.28
N ASP A 15 -1.62 3.63 -12.29
CA ASP A 15 -0.38 2.87 -12.29
C ASP A 15 -0.39 1.81 -13.40
N TYR A 16 -1.47 1.06 -13.58
CA TYR A 16 -1.60 0.09 -14.68
C TYR A 16 -1.57 0.75 -16.06
N LYS A 17 -2.26 1.88 -16.25
CA LYS A 17 -2.43 2.52 -17.56
C LYS A 17 -1.27 3.45 -17.96
N LYS A 18 -0.74 4.21 -16.99
CA LYS A 18 0.22 5.31 -17.24
C LYS A 18 1.50 5.18 -16.43
N ARG A 19 1.62 4.24 -15.48
CA ARG A 19 2.79 4.11 -14.58
C ARG A 19 3.11 5.39 -13.81
N VAL A 20 2.08 6.20 -13.54
CA VAL A 20 2.18 7.45 -12.80
C VAL A 20 1.15 7.42 -11.69
N ILE A 21 1.61 7.55 -10.45
CA ILE A 21 0.76 7.68 -9.27
C ILE A 21 0.56 9.19 -9.05
N PRO A 22 -0.67 9.69 -9.12
CA PRO A 22 -0.93 11.10 -8.93
C PRO A 22 -0.80 11.47 -7.44
N ASP A 23 -0.36 12.70 -7.14
CA ASP A 23 -0.03 13.06 -5.76
C ASP A 23 -1.25 13.10 -4.82
N TRP A 24 -2.44 13.34 -5.34
CA TRP A 24 -3.65 13.43 -4.53
C TRP A 24 -4.05 12.08 -3.89
N THR A 25 -3.67 10.92 -4.46
CA THR A 25 -4.11 9.62 -3.93
C THR A 25 -3.45 9.30 -2.60
N TRP A 26 -2.13 9.49 -2.49
CA TRP A 26 -1.41 9.25 -1.23
C TRP A 26 -1.74 10.32 -0.18
N ILE A 27 -2.02 11.56 -0.59
CA ILE A 27 -2.47 12.64 0.32
C ILE A 27 -3.83 12.30 0.94
N VAL A 28 -4.81 11.92 0.10
CA VAL A 28 -6.15 11.52 0.59
C VAL A 28 -6.05 10.29 1.50
N LEU A 29 -5.22 9.32 1.14
CA LEU A 29 -5.02 8.12 1.95
C LEU A 29 -4.44 8.48 3.33
N LEU A 30 -3.43 9.34 3.37
CA LEU A 30 -2.84 9.82 4.61
C LEU A 30 -3.85 10.60 5.46
N LEU A 31 -4.67 11.45 4.84
CA LEU A 31 -5.71 12.21 5.53
C LEU A 31 -6.74 11.27 6.19
N ILE A 32 -7.16 10.22 5.48
CA ILE A 32 -8.04 9.18 6.03
C ILE A 32 -7.36 8.46 7.19
N GLY A 33 -6.08 8.12 7.07
CA GLY A 33 -5.29 7.53 8.15
C GLY A 33 -5.24 8.43 9.39
N VAL A 34 -5.06 9.74 9.22
CA VAL A 34 -5.03 10.72 10.31
C VAL A 34 -6.40 10.83 10.97
N ALA A 35 -7.46 11.01 10.18
CA ALA A 35 -8.82 11.04 10.70
C ALA A 35 -9.16 9.76 11.48
N SER A 36 -8.73 8.60 10.99
CA SER A 36 -8.88 7.32 11.68
C SER A 36 -8.09 7.27 12.99
N ALA A 37 -6.90 7.88 13.08
CA ALA A 37 -6.11 7.92 14.30
C ALA A 37 -6.76 8.78 15.41
N PHE A 38 -7.52 9.82 15.03
CA PHE A 38 -8.29 10.63 15.97
C PHE A 38 -9.58 9.94 16.41
N GLN A 39 -10.23 9.19 15.52
CA GLN A 39 -11.52 8.56 15.79
C GLN A 39 -11.40 7.21 16.53
N LEU A 40 -10.31 6.47 16.30
CA LEU A 40 -10.11 5.11 16.82
C LEU A 40 -8.77 5.02 17.59
N PRO A 41 -8.78 4.70 18.89
CA PRO A 41 -7.56 4.58 19.69
C PRO A 41 -6.71 3.34 19.32
N LEU A 42 -7.28 2.39 18.57
CA LEU A 42 -6.58 1.24 18.00
C LEU A 42 -6.51 1.36 16.47
N PRO A 43 -5.37 1.02 15.82
CA PRO A 43 -4.08 0.64 16.41
C PRO A 43 -3.35 1.84 17.02
N ALA A 44 -2.50 1.55 18.01
CA ALA A 44 -1.75 2.55 18.76
C ALA A 44 -0.87 3.44 17.85
N LEU A 45 -0.68 4.70 18.25
CA LEU A 45 0.05 5.68 17.44
C LEU A 45 1.47 5.22 17.07
N TYR A 46 2.17 4.51 17.97
CA TYR A 46 3.51 3.98 17.70
C TYR A 46 3.50 2.97 16.54
N GLU A 47 2.47 2.11 16.45
CA GLU A 47 2.35 1.15 15.35
C GLU A 47 2.05 1.84 14.03
N ARG A 48 1.22 2.89 14.05
CA ARG A 48 0.92 3.68 12.85
C ARG A 48 2.14 4.40 12.32
N ILE A 49 2.95 4.99 13.21
CA ILE A 49 4.21 5.65 12.84
C ILE A 49 5.21 4.62 12.33
N ALA A 50 5.35 3.48 13.00
CA ALA A 50 6.19 2.38 12.52
C ALA A 50 5.73 1.91 11.13
N ALA A 51 4.42 1.75 10.93
CA ALA A 51 3.83 1.36 9.66
C ALA A 51 3.96 2.41 8.57
N PHE A 52 4.16 3.68 8.90
CA PHE A 52 4.51 4.71 7.91
C PHE A 52 5.99 4.61 7.49
N ILE A 53 6.88 4.47 8.48
CA ILE A 53 8.33 4.51 8.26
C ILE A 53 8.84 3.22 7.63
N LEU A 54 8.41 2.05 8.10
CA LEU A 54 8.96 0.76 7.67
C LEU A 54 8.81 0.52 6.15
N PRO A 55 7.60 0.57 5.55
CA PRO A 55 7.43 0.32 4.12
C PRO A 55 8.03 1.43 3.27
N GLY A 56 7.94 2.70 3.73
CA GLY A 56 8.54 3.83 3.04
C GLY A 56 10.06 3.69 2.97
N LEU A 57 10.69 3.38 4.09
CA LEU A 57 12.14 3.17 4.17
C LEU A 57 12.58 1.94 3.38
N CYS A 58 11.83 0.84 3.45
CA CYS A 58 12.14 -0.39 2.74
C CYS A 58 12.13 -0.16 1.22
N LEU A 59 11.10 0.51 0.68
CA LEU A 59 11.03 0.85 -0.73
C LEU A 59 12.05 1.93 -1.14
N LEU A 60 12.37 2.88 -0.25
CA LEU A 60 13.42 3.87 -0.48
C LEU A 60 14.80 3.19 -0.62
N LEU A 61 15.13 2.25 0.27
CA LEU A 61 16.37 1.48 0.18
C LEU A 61 16.42 0.65 -1.11
N LEU A 62 15.29 0.06 -1.50
CA LEU A 62 15.18 -0.66 -2.77
C LEU A 62 15.40 0.27 -3.98
N ALA A 63 14.82 1.47 -3.95
CA ALA A 63 14.96 2.49 -4.98
C ALA A 63 16.42 2.93 -5.13
N VAL A 64 17.12 3.15 -4.02
CA VAL A 64 18.53 3.57 -4.01
C VAL A 64 19.45 2.44 -4.50
N ARG A 65 19.18 1.19 -4.11
CA ARG A 65 20.10 0.07 -4.40
C ARG A 65 19.92 -0.56 -5.77
N TYR A 66 18.67 -0.72 -6.22
CA TYR A 66 18.35 -1.43 -7.46
C TYR A 66 17.82 -0.51 -8.56
N GLY A 67 17.41 0.71 -8.20
CA GLY A 67 16.70 1.61 -9.12
C GLY A 67 15.32 1.04 -9.52
N GLY A 68 14.51 1.88 -10.16
CA GLY A 68 13.25 1.44 -10.79
C GLY A 68 12.00 1.45 -9.90
N VAL A 69 12.10 1.83 -8.62
CA VAL A 69 10.93 2.10 -7.76
C VAL A 69 10.58 3.59 -7.85
N GLY A 70 9.32 3.91 -8.11
CA GLY A 70 8.85 5.29 -8.21
C GLY A 70 8.70 5.95 -6.85
N GLY A 71 9.02 7.24 -6.75
CA GLY A 71 8.77 8.02 -5.53
C GLY A 71 7.29 8.03 -5.11
N GLY A 72 6.38 7.91 -6.08
CA GLY A 72 4.95 7.75 -5.83
C GLY A 72 4.61 6.45 -5.10
N ASP A 73 5.28 5.33 -5.45
CA ASP A 73 5.08 4.04 -4.79
C ASP A 73 5.49 4.11 -3.31
N ILE A 74 6.64 4.74 -3.04
CA ILE A 74 7.17 4.93 -1.68
C ILE A 74 6.17 5.70 -0.82
N LYS A 75 5.68 6.85 -1.32
CA LYS A 75 4.72 7.69 -0.59
C LYS A 75 3.38 6.99 -0.40
N LEU A 76 2.89 6.30 -1.42
CA LEU A 76 1.62 5.57 -1.37
C LEU A 76 1.70 4.42 -0.36
N SER A 77 2.77 3.63 -0.36
CA SER A 77 2.96 2.54 0.59
C SER A 77 3.16 3.04 2.03
N ALA A 78 3.84 4.18 2.22
CA ALA A 78 3.93 4.82 3.54
C ALA A 78 2.56 5.29 4.04
N ALA A 79 1.79 5.99 3.20
CA ALA A 79 0.43 6.43 3.54
C ALA A 79 -0.51 5.24 3.79
N ALA A 80 -0.40 4.17 2.99
CA ALA A 80 -1.15 2.94 3.19
C ALA A 80 -0.81 2.28 4.53
N GLY A 81 0.48 2.20 4.88
CA GLY A 81 0.92 1.67 6.15
C GLY A 81 0.41 2.46 7.35
N PHE A 82 0.43 3.78 7.29
CA PHE A 82 -0.14 4.63 8.33
C PHE A 82 -1.66 4.41 8.50
N THR A 83 -2.36 4.09 7.41
CA THR A 83 -3.82 3.95 7.38
C THR A 83 -4.29 2.55 7.82
N PHE A 84 -3.60 1.50 7.37
CA PHE A 84 -3.97 0.11 7.67
C PHE A 84 -3.27 -0.45 8.92
N GLY A 85 -2.15 0.16 9.33
CA GLY A 85 -1.30 -0.36 10.40
C GLY A 85 -0.30 -1.41 9.92
N LEU A 86 0.69 -1.72 10.77
CA LEU A 86 1.86 -2.51 10.39
C LEU A 86 1.49 -3.96 10.04
N ASN A 87 0.65 -4.59 10.87
CA ASN A 87 0.28 -6.00 10.72
C ASN A 87 -0.53 -6.23 9.43
N ALA A 88 -1.57 -5.42 9.22
CA ALA A 88 -2.39 -5.48 8.02
C ALA A 88 -1.55 -5.22 6.76
N LEU A 89 -0.71 -4.17 6.79
CA LEU A 89 0.15 -3.85 5.67
C LEU A 89 1.15 -4.96 5.39
N ALA A 90 1.76 -5.58 6.40
CA ALA A 90 2.71 -6.67 6.20
C ALA A 90 2.07 -7.86 5.49
N VAL A 91 0.85 -8.25 5.90
CA VAL A 91 0.08 -9.31 5.24
C VAL A 91 -0.22 -8.93 3.78
N ILE A 92 -0.73 -7.72 3.54
CA ILE A 92 -0.98 -7.18 2.20
C ILE A 92 0.30 -7.24 1.37
N LEU A 93 1.43 -6.78 1.91
CA LEU A 93 2.71 -6.74 1.21
C LEU A 93 3.17 -8.14 0.83
N ILE A 94 3.12 -9.12 1.72
CA ILE A 94 3.50 -10.50 1.43
C ILE A 94 2.65 -11.06 0.28
N PHE A 95 1.33 -10.89 0.35
CA PHE A 95 0.41 -11.33 -0.71
C PHE A 95 0.65 -10.63 -2.04
N THR A 96 1.13 -9.40 -2.03
CA THR A 96 1.44 -8.64 -3.25
C THR A 96 2.83 -8.94 -3.80
N LEU A 97 3.81 -9.22 -2.96
CA LEU A 97 5.19 -9.45 -3.36
C LEU A 97 5.34 -10.76 -4.13
N ILE A 98 4.60 -11.81 -3.77
CA ILE A 98 4.62 -13.11 -4.45
C ILE A 98 4.23 -12.97 -5.94
N PRO A 99 3.04 -12.47 -6.30
CA PRO A 99 2.66 -12.30 -7.69
C PRO A 99 3.47 -11.20 -8.38
N ALA A 100 3.88 -10.14 -7.67
CA ALA A 100 4.77 -9.11 -8.21
C ALA A 100 6.12 -9.69 -8.64
N CYS A 101 6.74 -10.54 -7.82
CA CYS A 101 8.00 -11.23 -8.14
C CYS A 101 7.85 -12.19 -9.31
N ILE A 102 6.77 -12.98 -9.34
CA ILE A 102 6.48 -13.88 -10.48
C ILE A 102 6.29 -13.07 -11.76
N TYR A 103 5.52 -11.99 -11.71
CA TYR A 103 5.28 -11.11 -12.85
C TYR A 103 6.56 -10.42 -13.33
N ALA A 104 7.39 -9.92 -12.41
CA ALA A 104 8.67 -9.29 -12.71
C ALA A 104 9.62 -10.26 -13.41
N ARG A 105 9.71 -11.51 -12.91
CA ARG A 105 10.51 -12.58 -13.52
C ARG A 105 9.98 -12.98 -14.90
N ALA A 106 8.66 -13.14 -15.04
CA ALA A 106 8.03 -13.59 -16.27
C ALA A 106 8.08 -12.54 -17.40
N LYS A 107 7.86 -11.27 -17.07
CA LYS A 107 7.85 -10.17 -18.05
C LYS A 107 9.20 -9.50 -18.25
N ARG A 108 10.21 -9.82 -17.42
CA ARG A 108 11.56 -9.23 -17.45
C ARG A 108 11.56 -7.69 -17.45
N GLN A 109 10.49 -7.08 -16.93
CA GLN A 109 10.31 -5.63 -16.90
C GLN A 109 10.86 -5.07 -15.58
N ARG A 110 11.55 -3.93 -15.67
CA ARG A 110 12.15 -3.24 -14.52
C ARG A 110 11.12 -2.56 -13.61
N SER A 111 9.93 -2.25 -14.12
CA SER A 111 8.89 -1.53 -13.40
C SER A 111 7.65 -2.40 -13.21
N VAL A 112 7.40 -2.81 -11.98
CA VAL A 112 6.20 -3.55 -11.57
C VAL A 112 5.16 -2.55 -11.06
N PRO A 113 3.88 -2.67 -11.46
CA PRO A 113 2.85 -1.72 -11.05
C PRO A 113 2.47 -1.99 -9.58
N LEU A 114 3.27 -1.45 -8.65
CA LEU A 114 3.21 -1.77 -7.23
C LEU A 114 1.87 -1.33 -6.62
N ALA A 115 1.36 -0.15 -7.00
CA ALA A 115 0.07 0.34 -6.54
C ALA A 115 -1.08 -0.59 -6.95
N THR A 116 -1.00 -1.18 -8.14
CA THR A 116 -2.01 -2.14 -8.63
C THR A 116 -2.04 -3.39 -7.75
N PHE A 117 -0.88 -3.97 -7.47
CA PHE A 117 -0.80 -5.13 -6.58
C PHE A 117 -1.24 -4.75 -5.16
N LEU A 118 -0.75 -3.64 -4.62
CA LEU A 118 -1.12 -3.12 -3.29
C LEU A 118 -2.64 -3.00 -3.13
N CYS A 119 -3.33 -2.52 -4.17
CA CYS A 119 -4.79 -2.44 -4.20
C CYS A 119 -5.45 -3.82 -4.11
N ILE A 120 -5.00 -4.79 -4.92
CA ILE A 120 -5.53 -6.15 -4.90
C ILE A 120 -5.33 -6.77 -3.52
N GLY A 121 -4.14 -6.64 -2.93
CA GLY A 121 -3.86 -7.17 -1.59
C GLY A 121 -4.72 -6.52 -0.50
N ALA A 122 -4.96 -5.21 -0.57
CA ALA A 122 -5.82 -4.50 0.36
C ALA A 122 -7.29 -4.98 0.27
N PHE A 123 -7.81 -5.22 -0.93
CA PHE A 123 -9.14 -5.80 -1.12
C PHE A 123 -9.23 -7.22 -0.59
N LEU A 124 -8.20 -8.05 -0.83
CA LEU A 124 -8.14 -9.42 -0.35
C LEU A 124 -8.14 -9.47 1.19
N TYR A 125 -7.33 -8.60 1.81
CA TYR A 125 -7.28 -8.46 3.26
C TYR A 125 -8.62 -8.01 3.85
N ALA A 126 -9.27 -7.01 3.24
CA ALA A 126 -10.59 -6.54 3.67
C ALA A 126 -11.65 -7.66 3.59
N GLY A 127 -11.63 -8.47 2.52
CA GLY A 127 -12.50 -9.64 2.39
C GLY A 127 -12.20 -10.71 3.44
N ALA A 128 -10.92 -11.01 3.69
CA ALA A 128 -10.51 -11.97 4.71
C ALA A 128 -10.91 -11.54 6.13
N SER A 129 -10.74 -10.25 6.46
CA SER A 129 -11.19 -9.71 7.74
C SER A 129 -12.71 -9.79 7.90
N TYR A 130 -13.47 -9.54 6.83
CA TYR A 130 -14.93 -9.65 6.87
C TYR A 130 -15.39 -11.09 7.12
N ILE A 131 -14.72 -12.08 6.50
CA ILE A 131 -15.03 -13.50 6.71
C ILE A 131 -14.67 -13.93 8.15
N THR A 132 -13.56 -13.41 8.69
CA THR A 132 -13.11 -13.77 10.04
C THR A 132 -13.99 -13.15 11.13
N GLU A 133 -14.60 -11.98 10.89
CA GLU A 133 -15.61 -11.42 11.81
C GLU A 133 -17.00 -12.08 11.68
N LEU A 134 -17.26 -12.78 10.58
CA LEU A 134 -18.54 -13.47 10.35
C LEU A 134 -18.59 -14.88 10.98
N LEU A 135 -17.45 -15.44 11.35
CA LEU A 135 -17.27 -16.81 11.86
C LEU A 135 -17.13 -16.82 13.40
#